data_AF-A0A6J7H761-F1
#
_entry.id   AF-A0A6J7H761-F1
#
_cell.length_a   1.000
_cell.length_b   1.000
_cell.length_c   1.000
_cell.angle_alpha   90.00
_cell.angle_beta   90.00
_cell.angle_gamma   90.00
#
_symmetry.space_group_name_H-M   'P 1'
#
loop_
_entity.id
_entity.type
_entity.pdbx_description
1 polymer ?
#
loop_
_entity_poly.entity_id
_entity_poly.type
_entity_poly.pdbx_seq_one_letter_code
_entity_poly.pdbx_strand_id
1 'polypeptide(L)'
;MGCVVNGPGEARDADIGIAAGRHRGHLFVKGVNVAVVPEDEMVETLVEWAEFISEHGTEAALARVDTEKARREAEKDRAALLEEQGDDANASEQRVDLIHKKFEG
;
A
#
# COMPACT_ATOMS: atom_id res chain seq x y z
N MET A 1 -3.92 7.95 0.83
CA MET A 1 -5.12 7.34 0.19
C MET A 1 -5.39 5.97 0.83
N GLY A 2 -6.63 5.48 0.79
CA GLY A 2 -7.06 4.33 1.58
C GLY A 2 -6.49 3.00 1.08
N CYS A 3 -5.94 2.20 2.00
CA CYS A 3 -5.47 0.81 1.86
C CYS A 3 -4.51 0.52 0.67
N VAL A 4 -3.42 -0.22 0.94
CA VAL A 4 -2.44 -0.71 -0.06
C VAL A 4 -3.09 -1.41 -1.27
N VAL A 5 -4.30 -1.96 -1.08
CA VAL A 5 -5.06 -2.67 -2.11
C VAL A 5 -5.67 -1.73 -3.17
N ASN A 6 -6.15 -0.55 -2.76
CA ASN A 6 -6.78 0.43 -3.67
C ASN A 6 -5.83 1.56 -4.09
N GLY A 7 -4.75 1.77 -3.33
CA GLY A 7 -3.73 2.80 -3.58
C GLY A 7 -3.16 2.82 -5.01
N PRO A 8 -2.86 1.67 -5.66
CA PRO A 8 -2.32 1.67 -7.03
C PRO A 8 -3.32 2.17 -8.10
N GLY A 9 -4.62 1.95 -7.91
CA GLY A 9 -5.66 2.38 -8.85
C GLY A 9 -5.95 3.88 -8.75
N GLU A 10 -6.01 4.40 -7.52
CA GLU A 10 -6.22 5.83 -7.25
C GLU A 10 -4.97 6.67 -7.58
N ALA A 11 -3.77 6.09 -7.48
CA ALA A 11 -2.50 6.77 -7.80
C ALA A 11 -2.14 6.80 -9.30
N ARG A 12 -2.94 6.19 -10.19
CA ARG A 12 -2.72 6.27 -11.65
C ARG A 12 -3.06 7.65 -12.22
N ASP A 13 -4.07 8.31 -11.65
CA ASP A 13 -4.48 9.65 -12.05
C ASP A 13 -3.68 10.74 -11.31
N ALA A 14 -3.01 10.39 -10.21
CA ALA A 14 -2.16 11.29 -9.44
C ALA A 14 -0.70 11.23 -9.90
N ASP A 15 0.00 12.38 -9.88
CA ASP A 15 1.44 12.42 -10.12
C ASP A 15 2.22 11.72 -9.00
N ILE A 16 1.76 11.86 -7.76
CA ILE A 16 2.34 11.27 -6.56
C ILE A 16 1.25 10.86 -5.57
N GLY A 17 1.46 9.78 -4.83
CA GLY A 17 0.58 9.36 -3.73
C GLY A 17 1.27 8.45 -2.74
N ILE A 18 0.78 8.42 -1.50
CA ILE A 18 1.27 7.50 -0.45
C ILE A 18 0.12 6.66 0.10
N ALA A 19 0.34 5.36 0.23
CA ALA A 19 -0.55 4.42 0.89
C ALA A 19 0.04 4.01 2.24
N ALA A 20 -0.66 4.32 3.33
CA ALA A 20 -0.26 3.97 4.69
C ALA A 20 -0.84 2.61 5.11
N GLY A 21 -0.06 1.82 5.83
CA GLY A 21 -0.50 0.57 6.45
C GLY A 21 0.61 -0.10 7.24
N ARG A 22 0.27 -0.77 8.35
CA ARG A 22 1.22 -1.52 9.21
C ARG A 22 2.51 -0.75 9.54
N HIS A 23 2.39 0.51 9.99
CA HIS A 23 3.51 1.39 10.33
C HIS A 23 4.50 1.67 9.17
N ARG A 24 4.05 1.48 7.93
CA ARG A 24 4.82 1.79 6.73
C ARG A 24 3.99 2.61 5.74
N GLY A 25 4.68 3.43 4.95
CA GLY A 25 4.14 4.19 3.83
C GLY A 25 4.73 3.71 2.53
N HIS A 26 3.89 3.31 1.59
CA HIS A 26 4.27 2.97 0.23
C HIS A 26 4.05 4.20 -0.66
N LEU A 27 5.13 4.78 -1.17
CA LEU A 27 5.08 5.93 -2.05
C LEU A 27 4.98 5.48 -3.52
N PHE A 28 4.10 6.14 -4.27
CA PHE A 28 3.83 5.88 -5.66
C PHE A 28 3.99 7.16 -6.49
N VAL A 29 4.56 7.02 -7.68
CA VAL A 29 4.62 8.07 -8.71
C VAL A 29 4.04 7.49 -9.99
N LYS A 30 2.99 8.11 -10.55
CA LYS A 30 2.25 7.57 -11.71
C LYS A 30 1.87 6.08 -11.56
N GLY A 31 1.50 5.67 -10.35
CA GLY A 31 1.16 4.28 -10.02
C GLY A 31 2.34 3.30 -9.87
N VAL A 32 3.60 3.74 -10.02
CA VAL A 32 4.79 2.93 -9.78
C VAL A 32 5.26 3.13 -8.35
N ASN A 33 5.48 2.04 -7.59
CA ASN A 33 6.03 2.15 -6.24
C ASN A 33 7.51 2.56 -6.31
N VAL A 34 7.84 3.70 -5.69
CA VAL A 34 9.19 4.28 -5.73
C VAL A 34 9.93 4.22 -4.41
N ALA A 35 9.21 4.09 -3.29
CA ALA A 35 9.79 3.99 -1.96
C ALA A 35 8.83 3.30 -0.99
N VAL A 36 9.40 2.64 0.02
CA VAL A 36 8.66 2.18 1.19
C VAL A 36 9.38 2.68 2.43
N VAL A 37 8.71 3.52 3.21
CA VAL A 37 9.28 4.23 4.37
C VAL A 37 8.54 3.87 5.66
N PRO A 38 9.16 4.00 6.84
CA PRO A 38 8.46 3.88 8.11
C PRO A 38 7.47 5.05 8.34
N GLU A 39 6.53 4.87 9.27
CA GLU A 39 5.43 5.82 9.53
C GLU A 39 5.88 7.24 9.87
N ASP A 40 6.98 7.38 10.61
CA ASP A 40 7.58 8.64 11.03
C ASP A 40 8.22 9.43 9.88
N GLU A 41 8.64 8.75 8.81
CA GLU A 41 9.25 9.36 7.63
C GLU A 41 8.25 9.66 6.50
N MET A 42 6.99 9.20 6.62
CA MET A 42 6.01 9.27 5.53
C MET A 42 5.76 10.67 5.00
N VAL A 43 5.60 11.64 5.91
CA VAL A 43 5.26 13.03 5.55
C VAL A 43 6.45 13.71 4.90
N GLU A 44 7.63 13.58 5.52
CA GLU A 44 8.88 14.16 5.01
C GLU A 44 9.19 13.62 3.62
N THR A 45 9.14 12.30 3.45
CA THR A 45 9.38 11.65 2.15
C THR A 45 8.36 12.12 1.10
N LEU A 46 7.08 12.24 1.45
CA LEU A 46 6.06 12.70 0.51
C LEU A 46 6.34 14.12 0.03
N VAL A 47 6.75 15.02 0.93
CA VAL A 47 7.05 16.43 0.61
C VAL A 47 8.30 16.52 -0.27
N GLU A 48 9.39 15.84 0.10
CA GLU A 48 10.64 15.82 -0.69
C GLU A 48 10.37 15.38 -2.13
N TRP A 49 9.55 14.33 -2.29
CA TRP A 49 9.20 13.83 -3.60
C TRP A 49 8.27 14.77 -4.38
N ALA A 50 7.33 15.43 -3.71
CA ALA A 50 6.46 16.43 -4.34
C ALA A 50 7.27 17.63 -4.85
N GLU A 51 8.22 18.13 -4.06
CA GLU A 51 9.14 19.20 -4.45
C GLU A 51 10.00 18.77 -5.65
N PHE A 52 10.60 17.58 -5.58
CA PHE A 52 11.41 17.05 -6.66
C PHE A 52 10.62 16.93 -7.97
N ILE A 53 9.39 16.39 -7.91
CA ILE A 53 8.52 16.25 -9.08
C ILE A 53 8.09 17.61 -9.61
N SER A 54 7.82 18.59 -8.74
CA SER A 54 7.46 19.95 -9.16
C SER A 54 8.61 20.62 -9.93
N GLU A 55 9.86 20.36 -9.56
CA GLU A 55 11.03 20.96 -10.20
C GLU A 55 11.49 20.20 -11.45
N HIS A 56 11.47 18.86 -11.43
CA HIS A 56 12.11 18.01 -12.43
C HIS A 56 11.13 17.19 -13.27
N GLY A 57 9.86 17.15 -12.88
CA GLY A 57 8.82 16.31 -13.49
C GLY A 57 8.84 14.85 -13.01
N THR A 58 7.74 14.15 -13.29
CA THR A 58 7.56 12.74 -12.89
C THR A 58 8.51 11.78 -13.60
N GLU A 59 8.93 12.10 -14.83
CA GLU A 59 9.82 11.25 -15.63
C GLU A 59 11.22 11.16 -15.02
N ALA A 60 11.78 12.31 -14.62
CA ALA A 60 13.06 12.36 -13.91
C ALA A 60 12.97 11.66 -12.55
N ALA A 61 11.83 11.79 -11.86
CA ALA A 61 11.59 11.16 -10.58
C ALA A 61 11.55 9.63 -10.69
N LEU A 62 11.04 9.07 -11.79
CA LEU A 62 11.06 7.63 -12.05
C LEU A 62 12.45 7.13 -12.48
N ALA A 63 13.21 7.93 -13.23
CA ALA A 63 14.53 7.57 -13.73
C ALA A 63 15.58 7.40 -12.62
N ARG A 64 15.42 8.11 -11.49
CA ARG A 64 16.34 8.02 -10.34
C ARG A 64 16.09 6.82 -9.43
N VAL A 65 15.00 6.08 -9.62
CA VAL A 65 14.55 5.03 -8.69
C VAL A 65 15.06 3.66 -9.13
N ASP A 66 15.62 2.93 -8.17
CA ASP A 66 15.74 1.48 -8.28
C ASP A 66 14.37 0.84 -8.07
N THR A 67 13.58 0.78 -9.16
CA THR A 67 12.20 0.29 -9.15
C THR A 67 12.12 -1.19 -8.77
N GLU A 68 13.19 -1.95 -8.97
CA GLU A 68 13.29 -3.36 -8.62
C GLU A 68 13.38 -3.56 -7.10
N LYS A 69 14.18 -2.74 -6.42
CA LYS A 69 14.27 -2.76 -4.96
C LYS A 69 12.95 -2.37 -4.31
N ALA A 70 12.35 -1.27 -4.75
CA ALA A 70 11.08 -0.77 -4.21
C ALA A 70 9.93 -1.78 -4.41
N ARG A 71 9.85 -2.37 -5.61
CA ARG A 71 8.86 -3.41 -5.93
C ARG A 71 9.00 -4.64 -5.04
N ARG A 72 10.23 -5.10 -4.82
CA ARG A 72 10.51 -6.28 -3.97
C ARG A 72 10.10 -6.06 -2.52
N GLU A 73 10.35 -4.87 -1.97
CA GLU A 73 9.92 -4.54 -0.61
C GLU A 73 8.39 -4.47 -0.52
N ALA A 74 7.74 -3.79 -1.47
CA ALA A 74 6.29 -3.73 -1.53
C ALA A 74 5.62 -5.10 -1.71
N GLU A 75 6.23 -6.02 -2.45
CA GLU A 75 5.73 -7.39 -2.63
C GLU A 75 5.84 -8.23 -1.35
N LYS A 76 6.91 -8.07 -0.57
CA LYS A 76 7.04 -8.72 0.74
C LYS A 76 5.97 -8.24 1.71
N ASP A 77 5.73 -6.92 1.75
CA ASP A 77 4.70 -6.36 2.63
C ASP A 77 3.30 -6.83 2.21
N ARG A 78 3.02 -6.91 0.91
CA ARG A 78 1.77 -7.48 0.38
C ARG A 78 1.62 -8.97 0.71
N ALA A 79 2.68 -9.76 0.58
CA ALA A 79 2.65 -11.19 0.93
C ALA A 79 2.36 -11.41 2.42
N ALA A 80 3.02 -10.64 3.29
CA ALA A 80 2.76 -10.69 4.73
C ALA A 80 1.33 -10.25 5.11
N LEU A 81 0.73 -9.35 4.32
CA LEU A 81 -0.68 -8.96 4.49
C LEU A 81 -1.65 -10.09 4.11
N LEU A 82 -1.36 -10.80 3.02
CA LEU A 82 -2.18 -11.90 2.55
C LEU A 82 -2.12 -13.13 3.48
N GLU A 83 -0.95 -13.43 4.04
CA GLU A 83 -0.77 -14.55 4.97
C GLU A 83 -1.54 -14.34 6.29
N GLU A 84 -1.46 -13.15 6.90
CA GLU A 84 -2.19 -12.83 8.13
C GLU A 84 -3.73 -12.81 7.94
N GLN A 85 -4.22 -12.32 6.80
CA GLN A 85 -5.66 -12.40 6.50
C GLN A 85 -6.15 -13.84 6.26
N GLY A 86 -5.25 -14.75 5.84
CA GLY A 86 -5.57 -16.17 5.66
C GLY A 86 -5.90 -16.89 6.96
N ASP A 87 -5.26 -16.50 8.06
CA ASP A 87 -5.53 -17.06 9.39
C ASP A 87 -6.87 -16.57 9.96
N ASP A 88 -7.27 -15.33 9.67
CA ASP A 88 -8.51 -14.72 10.17
C ASP A 88 -9.77 -15.17 9.38
N ALA A 89 -9.60 -15.54 8.10
CA ALA A 89 -10.68 -16.10 7.28
C ALA A 89 -11.23 -17.43 7.83
N ASN A 90 -10.36 -18.26 8.44
CA ASN A 90 -10.76 -19.53 9.06
C ASN A 90 -11.61 -19.35 10.34
N ALA A 91 -11.69 -18.15 10.91
CA ALA A 91 -12.59 -17.84 12.04
C ALA A 91 -14.02 -17.44 11.59
N SER A 92 -14.25 -17.29 10.28
CA SER A 92 -15.56 -16.87 9.75
C SER A 92 -16.56 -18.04 9.65
N GLU A 93 -16.10 -19.27 9.40
CA GLU A 93 -16.95 -20.46 9.34
C GLU A 93 -17.68 -20.71 10.68
N GLN A 94 -17.00 -20.53 11.81
CA GLN A 94 -17.60 -20.69 13.14
C GLN A 94 -18.74 -19.69 13.45
N ARG A 95 -18.72 -18.49 12.84
CA ARG A 95 -19.81 -17.52 13.01
C ARG A 95 -21.02 -17.85 12.13
N VAL A 96 -20.81 -18.42 10.95
CA VAL A 96 -21.90 -18.82 10.05
C VAL A 96 -22.72 -19.96 10.68
N ASP A 97 -22.05 -20.93 11.31
CA ASP A 97 -22.72 -22.04 12.01
C ASP A 97 -23.59 -21.58 13.19
N LEU A 98 -23.15 -20.55 13.92
CA LEU A 98 -23.91 -19.95 15.03
C LEU A 98 -25.17 -19.21 14.56
N ILE A 99 -25.14 -18.64 13.36
CA ILE A 99 -26.30 -17.94 12.78
C ILE A 99 -27.35 -18.97 12.38
N HIS A 100 -26.97 -20.05 11.71
CA HIS A 100 -27.90 -21.10 11.30
C HIS A 100 -28.63 -21.75 12.50
N LYS A 101 -27.91 -21.99 13.60
CA LYS A 101 -28.48 -22.56 14.82
C LYS A 101 -29.52 -21.67 15.51
N LYS A 102 -29.53 -20.36 15.22
CA LYS A 102 -30.44 -19.38 15.82
C LYS A 102 -31.77 -19.24 15.06
N PHE A 103 -31.87 -19.79 13.85
CA PHE A 103 -33.08 -19.75 13.02
C PHE A 103 -33.87 -21.07 12.99
N GLU A 104 -33.34 -22.15 13.58
CA GLU A 104 -34.02 -23.45 13.69
C GLU A 104 -34.49 -23.80 15.13
N GLY A 105 -34.49 -22.82 16.05
CA GLY A 105 -34.93 -22.97 17.44
C GLY A 105 -36.17 -22.18 17.79
#